data_AF-A0A919ZUW7-F1
#
_entry.id   AF-A0A919ZUW7-F1
#
_cell.length_a   1.000
_cell.length_b   1.000
_cell.length_c   1.000
_cell.angle_alpha   90.00
_cell.angle_beta   90.00
_cell.angle_gamma   90.00
#
_symmetry.space_group_name_H-M   'P 1'
#
loop_
_entity.id
_entity.type
_entity.pdbx_description
1 polymer ?
#
loop_
_entity_poly.entity_id
_entity_poly.type
_entity_poly.pdbx_seq_one_letter_code
_entity_poly.pdbx_strand_id
1 'polypeptide(L)' 'MNLTDQVTALRKDWAENPRWKHVERPYSAEEVVKLRGSFNPSAH' A
#
# COMPACT_ATOMS: atom_id res chain seq x y z
N MET A 1 6.35 -8.43 10.80
CA MET A 1 5.22 -7.49 10.66
C MET A 1 4.14 -8.16 9.82
N ASN A 2 2.91 -8.31 10.33
CA ASN A 2 1.84 -8.99 9.60
C ASN A 2 1.37 -8.16 8.40
N LEU A 3 0.95 -8.84 7.32
CA LEU A 3 0.39 -8.20 6.13
C LEU A 3 -0.90 -7.45 6.47
N THR A 4 -1.73 -8.02 7.34
CA THR A 4 -3.04 -7.48 7.74
C THR A 4 -2.94 -6.08 8.36
N ASP A 5 -1.98 -5.85 9.25
CA ASP A 5 -1.77 -4.55 9.88
C ASP A 5 -1.35 -3.48 8.86
N GLN A 6 -0.42 -3.83 7.97
CA GLN A 6 0.07 -2.93 6.93
C GLN A 6 -1.05 -2.57 5.94
N VAL A 7 -1.91 -3.52 5.59
CA VAL A 7 -3.07 -3.30 4.74
C VAL A 7 -4.05 -2.36 5.41
N THR A 8 -4.33 -2.56 6.69
CA THR A 8 -5.26 -1.71 7.44
C THR A 8 -4.74 -0.28 7.52
N ALA A 9 -3.45 -0.11 7.84
CA ALA A 9 -2.80 1.20 7.86
C ALA A 9 -2.81 1.88 6.48
N LEU A 10 -2.49 1.13 5.42
CA LEU A 10 -2.49 1.65 4.04
C LEU A 10 -3.89 2.05 3.58
N ARG A 11 -4.91 1.24 3.89
CA ARG A 11 -6.32 1.57 3.58
C ARG A 11 -6.76 2.85 4.29
N LYS A 12 -6.35 3.01 5.55
CA LYS A 12 -6.64 4.23 6.32
C LYS A 12 -5.96 5.44 5.72
N ASP A 13 -4.67 5.34 5.39
CA ASP A 13 -3.92 6.40 4.70
C ASP A 13 -4.54 6.74 3.34
N TRP A 14 -4.98 5.74 2.57
CA TRP A 14 -5.64 5.97 1.30
C TRP A 14 -6.96 6.74 1.39
N ALA A 15 -7.68 6.60 2.51
CA ALA A 15 -8.94 7.28 2.77
C ALA A 15 -8.74 8.66 3.42
N GLU A 16 -7.78 8.78 4.34
CA GLU A 16 -7.51 10.00 5.10
C GLU A 16 -6.59 10.97 4.35
N ASN A 17 -5.69 10.47 3.51
CA ASN A 17 -4.61 11.27 2.94
C ASN A 17 -5.03 11.81 1.55
N PRO A 18 -5.16 13.15 1.40
CA PRO A 18 -5.64 13.76 0.17
C PRO A 18 -4.70 13.54 -1.02
N ARG A 19 -3.43 13.16 -0.78
CA ARG A 19 -2.47 12.76 -1.84
C ARG A 19 -3.02 11.68 -2.76
N TRP A 20 -3.87 10.80 -2.25
CA TRP A 20 -4.41 9.68 -3.01
C TRP A 20 -5.85 9.89 -3.50
N LYS A 21 -6.47 11.04 -3.20
CA LYS A 21 -7.89 11.34 -3.49
C LYS A 21 -8.20 11.42 -4.98
N HIS A 22 -7.21 11.77 -5.80
CA HIS A 22 -7.32 11.84 -7.27
C HIS A 22 -6.54 10.72 -7.98
N VAL A 23 -6.11 9.69 -7.24
CA VAL A 23 -5.32 8.60 -7.82
C VAL A 23 -6.24 7.41 -8.10
N GLU A 24 -6.53 7.17 -9.38
CA GLU A 24 -7.19 5.96 -9.86
C GLU A 24 -6.24 4.77 -9.75
N ARG A 25 -6.61 3.78 -8.94
CA ARG A 25 -5.76 2.64 -8.61
C ARG A 25 -6.39 1.37 -9.17
N PRO A 26 -5.74 0.68 -10.12
CA PRO A 26 -6.24 -0.59 -10.65
C PRO A 26 -5.96 -1.79 -9.74
N TYR A 27 -5.46 -1.56 -8.52
CA TYR A 27 -5.05 -2.58 -7.57
C TYR A 27 -5.46 -2.21 -6.13
N SER A 28 -5.68 -3.23 -5.31
CA SER A 28 -6.10 -3.08 -3.91
C SER A 28 -4.93 -2.80 -2.97
N ALA A 29 -5.22 -2.25 -1.78
CA ALA A 29 -4.22 -2.02 -0.74
C ALA A 29 -3.43 -3.30 -0.38
N GLU A 30 -4.10 -4.46 -0.39
CA GLU A 30 -3.48 -5.78 -0.18
C GLU A 30 -2.44 -6.14 -1.22
N GLU A 31 -2.72 -5.90 -2.51
CA GLU A 31 -1.78 -6.12 -3.61
C GLU A 31 -0.54 -5.22 -3.43
N VAL A 32 -0.74 -3.95 -3.07
CA VAL A 32 0.37 -3.01 -2.86
C VAL A 32 1.27 -3.44 -1.70
N VAL A 33 0.70 -3.92 -0.59
CA VAL A 33 1.52 -4.39 0.54
C VAL A 33 2.24 -5.70 0.19
N LYS A 34 1.58 -6.63 -0.52
CA LYS A 34 2.22 -7.87 -1.01
C LYS A 34 3.37 -7.58 -1.99
N LEU A 35 3.17 -6.63 -2.91
CA LEU A 35 4.19 -6.16 -3.84
C LEU A 35 5.34 -5.47 -3.09
N ARG A 36 5.05 -4.57 -2.14
CA ARG A 36 6.07 -3.91 -1.30
C ARG A 36 6.94 -4.92 -0.55
N GLY A 37 6.35 -6.02 -0.06
CA GLY A 37 7.09 -7.09 0.62
C GLY A 37 8.06 -7.86 -0.30
N SER A 38 7.80 -7.89 -1.61
CA SER A 38 8.62 -8.59 -2.61
C SER A 38 9.56 -7.67 -3.39
N PHE A 39 9.22 -6.38 -3.48
CA PHE A 39 9.93 -5.35 -4.23
C PHE A 39 10.64 -4.41 -3.24
N ASN A 40 11.71 -4.89 -2.62
CA ASN A 40 12.75 -4.01 -2.10
C ASN A 40 13.94 -4.05 -3.08
N PRO A 41 13.88 -3.35 -4.24
CA PRO A 41 15.01 -3.24 -5.17
C PRO A 41 16.16 -2.37 -4.62
N SER A 42 16.27 -2.24 -3.29
CA SER A 42 17.42 -1.66 -2.60
C SER A 42 18.48 -2.75 -2.36
N ALA A 43 18.74 -3.58 -3.37
CA ALA A 43 20.00 -4.29 -3.51
C ALA A 43 20.72 -3.62 -4.67
N HIS A 44 21.23 -2.43 -4.39
CA HIS A 44 22.18 -1.74 -5.26
C HIS A 44 23.56 -1.80 -4.62
#